data_AF-A0A8T7GV10-F1
#
_entry.id   AF-A0A8T7GV10-F1
#
_cell.length_a   1.000
_cell.length_b   1.000
_cell.length_c   1.000
_cell.angle_alpha   90.00
_cell.angle_beta   90.00
_cell.angle_gamma   90.00
#
_symmetry.space_group_name_H-M   'P 1'
#
loop_
_entity.id
_entity.type
_entity.pdbx_description
1 polymer ?
#
loop_
_entity_poly.entity_id
_entity_poly.type
_entity_poly.pdbx_seq_one_letter_code
_entity_poly.pdbx_strand_id
1 'polypeptide(L)'
;MRWEIEHHKDVVRFLKRHTGYVAHYQALKELIRLDPYNAGERLSGRCKWLWKARRGELRVVYSIHPGECKVRIWRAGLRENIYEDLC
;
A
#
# COMPACT_ATOMS: atom_id res chain seq x y z
N MET A 1 3.98 -12.12 -14.47
CA MET A 1 2.61 -11.56 -14.38
C MET A 1 2.71 -10.22 -13.65
N ARG A 2 1.94 -9.19 -14.01
CA ARG A 2 1.91 -7.90 -13.29
C ARG A 2 0.49 -7.66 -12.79
N TRP A 3 0.37 -7.22 -11.54
CA TRP A 3 -0.91 -6.93 -10.90
C TRP A 3 -1.41 -5.54 -11.27
N GLU A 4 -2.71 -5.42 -11.52
CA GLU A 4 -3.35 -4.11 -11.68
C GLU A 4 -3.37 -3.39 -10.33
N ILE A 5 -3.09 -2.09 -10.32
CA ILE A 5 -3.06 -1.29 -9.08
C ILE A 5 -4.15 -0.23 -9.12
N GLU A 6 -5.07 -0.32 -8.17
CA GLU A 6 -6.05 0.73 -7.86
C GLU A 6 -5.63 1.51 -6.62
N HIS A 7 -6.01 2.79 -6.56
CA HIS A 7 -5.65 3.68 -5.46
C HIS A 7 -6.88 4.29 -4.83
N HIS A 8 -6.94 4.25 -3.50
CA HIS A 8 -7.85 5.10 -2.77
C HIS A 8 -7.44 6.58 -2.90
N LYS A 9 -8.42 7.49 -2.90
CA LYS A 9 -8.21 8.95 -3.04
C LYS A 9 -7.24 9.52 -1.99
N ASP A 10 -7.17 8.92 -0.81
CA ASP A 10 -6.33 9.39 0.28
C ASP A 10 -4.84 9.14 0.02
N VAL A 11 -4.50 8.12 -0.78
CA VAL A 11 -3.12 7.89 -1.25
C VAL A 11 -2.65 9.09 -2.06
N VAL A 12 -3.47 9.54 -3.01
CA VAL A 12 -3.17 10.70 -3.85
C VAL A 12 -3.06 11.96 -3.00
N ARG A 13 -3.97 12.15 -2.03
CA ARG A 13 -3.93 13.28 -1.11
C ARG A 13 -2.64 13.29 -0.27
N PHE A 14 -2.24 12.14 0.26
CA PHE A 14 -1.00 12.00 1.02
C PHE A 14 0.22 12.39 0.18
N LEU A 15 0.35 11.82 -1.03
CA LEU A 15 1.50 12.06 -1.91
C LEU A 15 1.60 13.51 -2.39
N LYS A 16 0.46 14.18 -2.59
CA LYS A 16 0.44 15.63 -2.90
C LYS A 16 0.98 16.49 -1.76
N ARG A 17 0.72 16.10 -0.50
CA ARG A 17 1.22 16.81 0.69
C ARG A 17 2.66 16.44 1.05
N HIS A 18 3.10 15.26 0.64
CA HIS A 18 4.39 14.68 1.01
C HIS A 18 5.19 14.31 -0.25
N THR A 19 5.47 15.32 -1.09
CA THR A 19 6.08 15.14 -2.41
C THR A 19 7.43 14.43 -2.37
N GLY A 20 8.21 14.61 -1.29
CA GLY A 20 9.48 13.90 -1.07
C GLY A 20 9.35 12.37 -1.01
N TYR A 21 8.14 11.84 -0.78
CA TYR A 21 7.89 10.40 -0.73
C TYR A 21 7.35 9.82 -2.04
N VAL A 22 7.12 10.63 -3.08
CA VAL A 22 6.58 10.15 -4.36
C VAL A 22 7.49 9.08 -4.99
N ALA A 23 8.82 9.30 -4.99
CA ALA A 23 9.76 8.32 -5.52
C ALA A 23 9.76 7.01 -4.71
N HIS A 24 9.74 7.10 -3.38
CA HIS A 24 9.63 5.95 -2.49
C HIS A 24 8.33 5.16 -2.73
N TYR A 25 7.23 5.88 -2.92
CA TYR A 25 5.93 5.31 -3.22
C TYR A 25 5.91 4.59 -4.57
N GLN A 26 6.40 5.21 -5.64
CA GLN A 26 6.44 4.57 -6.95
C GLN A 26 7.28 3.29 -6.92
N ALA A 27 8.40 3.31 -6.21
CA ALA A 27 9.23 2.12 -6.10
C ALA A 27 8.56 1.00 -5.29
N LEU A 28 7.85 1.32 -4.20
CA LEU A 28 7.02 0.33 -3.50
C LEU A 28 5.88 -0.20 -4.38
N LYS A 29 5.21 0.69 -5.10
CA LYS A 29 4.11 0.35 -6.01
C LYS A 29 4.57 -0.62 -7.10
N GLU A 30 5.77 -0.43 -7.65
CA GLU A 30 6.31 -1.36 -8.64
C GLU A 30 6.66 -2.73 -8.03
N LEU A 31 7.19 -2.79 -6.81
CA LEU A 31 7.37 -4.06 -6.10
C LEU A 31 6.04 -4.77 -5.87
N ILE A 32 5.02 -4.04 -5.38
CA ILE A 32 3.67 -4.57 -5.16
C ILE A 32 3.05 -5.05 -6.48
N ARG A 33 3.28 -4.34 -7.58
CA ARG A 33 2.79 -4.72 -8.91
C ARG A 33 3.46 -5.99 -9.43
N LEU A 34 4.73 -6.23 -9.11
CA LEU A 34 5.44 -7.42 -9.53
C LEU A 34 5.03 -8.64 -8.69
N ASP A 35 5.03 -8.49 -7.37
CA ASP A 35 4.68 -9.56 -6.44
C ASP A 35 4.12 -8.99 -5.14
N PRO A 36 2.79 -8.84 -5.01
CA PRO A 36 2.18 -8.19 -3.87
C PRO A 36 2.26 -9.04 -2.60
N TYR A 37 2.41 -10.36 -2.71
CA TYR A 37 2.53 -11.24 -1.54
C TYR A 37 3.91 -11.12 -0.90
N ASN A 38 4.95 -10.87 -1.71
CA ASN A 38 6.33 -10.71 -1.24
C ASN A 38 6.78 -9.25 -1.05
N ALA A 39 6.03 -8.27 -1.58
CA ALA A 39 6.37 -6.83 -1.43
C ALA A 39 6.20 -6.28 0.01
N GLY A 40 5.56 -7.03 0.90
CA GLY A 40 5.26 -6.58 2.25
C GLY A 40 4.78 -7.70 3.17
N GLU A 41 4.35 -7.32 4.36
CA GLU A 41 3.91 -8.24 5.41
C GLU A 41 2.38 -8.23 5.49
N ARG A 42 1.79 -9.41 5.66
CA ARG A 42 0.36 -9.54 5.98
C ARG A 42 0.11 -9.00 7.39
N LEU A 43 -0.90 -8.16 7.55
CA LEU A 43 -1.29 -7.65 8.86
C LEU A 43 -1.99 -8.74 9.68
N SER A 44 -2.10 -8.52 10.99
CA SER A 44 -2.73 -9.45 11.94
C SER A 44 -4.01 -8.86 12.54
N GLY A 45 -4.72 -9.66 13.36
CA GLY A 45 -5.94 -9.23 14.05
C GLY A 45 -7.08 -8.85 13.10
N ARG A 46 -7.76 -7.73 13.38
CA ARG A 46 -8.88 -7.20 12.57
C ARG A 46 -8.46 -6.85 11.13
N CYS A 47 -7.17 -6.59 10.91
CA CYS A 47 -6.60 -6.26 9.61
C CYS A 47 -6.08 -7.45 8.80
N LYS A 48 -6.36 -8.72 9.19
CA LYS A 48 -5.74 -9.91 8.55
C LYS A 48 -5.97 -10.07 7.04
N TRP A 49 -6.81 -9.26 6.43
CA TRP A 49 -7.09 -9.22 5.00
C TRP A 49 -6.27 -8.14 4.25
N LEU A 50 -5.41 -7.41 4.97
CA LEU A 50 -4.54 -6.37 4.45
C LEU A 50 -3.06 -6.77 4.55
N TRP A 51 -2.26 -6.10 3.72
CA TRP A 51 -0.81 -6.16 3.66
C TRP A 51 -0.23 -4.77 3.85
N LYS A 52 1.02 -4.72 4.30
CA LYS A 52 1.79 -3.51 4.54
C LYS A 52 3.19 -3.64 3.95
N ALA A 53 3.51 -2.77 3.00
CA ALA A 53 4.87 -2.58 2.50
C ALA A 53 5.52 -1.34 3.13
N ARG A 54 6.84 -1.37 3.31
CA ARG A 54 7.60 -0.27 3.94
C ARG A 54 8.82 0.09 3.11
N ARG A 55 9.10 1.39 2.99
CA ARG A 55 10.36 1.91 2.45
C ARG A 55 10.76 3.18 3.20
N GLY A 56 11.77 3.08 4.05
CA GLY A 56 12.10 4.14 5.00
C GLY A 56 10.95 4.38 5.97
N GLU A 57 10.50 5.63 6.12
CA GLU A 57 9.35 5.98 6.95
C GLU A 57 7.99 5.81 6.25
N LEU A 58 8.00 5.70 4.93
CA LEU A 58 6.80 5.46 4.15
C LEU A 58 6.30 4.03 4.38
N ARG A 59 5.00 3.92 4.63
CA ARG A 59 4.26 2.67 4.66
C ARG A 59 3.10 2.76 3.67
N VAL A 60 2.80 1.63 3.04
CA VAL A 60 1.69 1.48 2.07
C VAL A 60 0.86 0.28 2.52
N VAL A 61 -0.43 0.51 2.74
CA VAL A 61 -1.39 -0.53 3.13
C VAL A 61 -2.27 -0.89 1.95
N TYR A 62 -2.39 -2.18 1.65
CA TYR A 62 -3.07 -2.67 0.45
C TYR A 62 -3.78 -4.02 0.68
N SER A 63 -4.77 -4.34 -0.15
CA SER A 63 -5.39 -5.67 -0.22
C SER A 63 -5.10 -6.33 -1.56
N ILE A 64 -5.02 -7.66 -1.57
CA ILE A 64 -4.73 -8.47 -2.75
C ILE A 64 -6.02 -9.19 -3.17
N HIS A 65 -6.41 -9.03 -4.43
CA HIS A 65 -7.61 -9.61 -5.03
C HIS A 65 -7.20 -10.58 -6.15
N PRO A 66 -6.84 -11.84 -5.81
CA PRO A 66 -6.25 -12.79 -6.76
C PRO A 66 -7.16 -13.16 -7.91
N GLY A 67 -8.48 -13.26 -7.68
CA GLY A 67 -9.45 -13.55 -8.75
C GLY A 67 -9.52 -12.48 -9.84
N GLU A 68 -9.10 -11.24 -9.53
CA GLU A 68 -9.08 -10.11 -10.46
C GLU A 68 -7.66 -9.73 -10.91
N CYS A 69 -6.61 -10.45 -10.44
CA CYS A 69 -5.21 -10.05 -10.61
C CYS A 69 -4.96 -8.56 -10.23
N LYS A 70 -5.63 -8.11 -9.16
CA LYS A 70 -5.70 -6.71 -8.75
C LYS A 70 -5.22 -6.49 -7.32
N VAL A 71 -4.61 -5.33 -7.07
CA VAL A 71 -4.24 -4.84 -5.75
C VAL A 71 -4.89 -3.49 -5.53
N ARG A 72 -5.55 -3.31 -4.38
CA ARG A 72 -6.11 -2.02 -3.97
C ARG A 72 -5.24 -1.43 -2.90
N ILE A 73 -4.64 -0.27 -3.19
CA ILE A 73 -3.86 0.50 -2.21
C ILE A 73 -4.81 1.42 -1.45
N TRP A 74 -5.00 1.14 -0.16
CA TRP A 74 -5.93 1.87 0.70
C TRP A 74 -5.32 3.13 1.29
N ARG A 75 -4.06 3.06 1.71
CA ARG A 75 -3.39 4.19 2.37
C ARG A 75 -1.89 4.21 2.09
N ALA A 76 -1.36 5.41 1.94
CA ALA A 76 0.06 5.71 2.06
C ALA A 76 0.21 6.69 3.23
N GLY A 77 1.22 6.46 4.06
CA GLY A 77 1.37 7.22 5.30
C GLY A 77 2.75 7.06 5.92
N LEU A 78 3.02 7.89 6.92
CA LEU A 78 4.14 7.72 7.83
C LEU A 78 3.72 6.82 8.99
N ARG A 79 4.60 6.58 9.98
CA ARG A 79 4.37 5.62 11.07
C ARG A 79 3.05 5.85 11.83
N GLU A 80 2.70 7.10 12.04
CA GLU A 80 1.54 7.50 12.82
C GLU A 80 0.27 7.43 11.95
N ASN A 81 -0.81 6.89 12.54
CA ASN A 81 -2.18 6.92 12.00
C ASN A 81 -2.41 6.14 10.69
N ILE A 82 -1.51 5.23 10.31
CA ILE A 82 -1.70 4.48 9.05
C ILE A 82 -2.80 3.39 9.12
N TYR A 83 -3.23 3.01 10.32
CA TYR A 83 -4.26 1.97 10.49
C TYR A 83 -5.63 2.50 10.92
N GLU A 84 -5.72 3.77 11.34
CA GLU A 84 -6.99 4.37 11.77
C GLU A 84 -8.05 4.26 10.68
N ASP A 85 -9.25 3.80 11.01
CA ASP A 85 -10.38 3.62 10.09
C ASP A 85 -10.19 2.57 8.98
N LEU A 86 -9.10 1.80 8.99
CA LEU A 86 -8.95 0.62 8.12
C LEU A 86 -9.39 -0.67 8.83
N CYS A 87 -9.27 -0.67 10.16
CA CYS A 87 -9.60 -1.73 11.10
C CYS A 87 -9.86 -1.12 12.50
#